data_AF-A0A961D143-F1
#
_entry.id   AF-A0A961D143-F1
#
_cell.length_a   1.000
_cell.length_b   1.000
_cell.length_c   1.000
_cell.angle_alpha   90.00
_cell.angle_beta   90.00
_cell.angle_gamma   90.00
#
_symmetry.space_group_name_H-M   'P 1'
#
loop_
_entity.id
_entity.type
_entity.pdbx_description
1 polymer ?
#
loop_
_entity_poly.entity_id
_entity_poly.type
_entity_poly.pdbx_seq_one_letter_code
_entity_poly.pdbx_strand_id
1 'polypeptide(L)'
;ASVGPDISQAEIEAMDAAGVRGVRFNFVKRLVDRVPTDSLEEIVAKIAPLGWHVVIYFEAEDLPELYDFFSAIPTDVVVDHMGRPDVTKDPDGPEFGLFLRFMRENPNVWTKVSCPERLSVSGPKVLDGEQHAYTDVVPFARRVVEEFPDRVLWGTDWPHPNLKDHMPDDGLLVDYIPQIATTAELQQRLLVDNPTRLYWPEGV
;
A
#
# COMPACT_ATOMS: atom_id res chain seq x y z
N ALA A 1 -9.69 -2.67 8.38
CA ALA A 1 -10.85 -3.59 8.30
C ALA A 1 -11.58 -3.42 6.97
N SER A 2 -12.47 -4.33 6.60
CA SER A 2 -13.49 -4.07 5.56
C SER A 2 -14.84 -3.96 6.25
N VAL A 3 -15.63 -2.97 5.88
CA VAL A 3 -16.92 -2.65 6.53
C VAL A 3 -18.00 -2.57 5.45
N GLY A 4 -19.24 -2.93 5.83
CA GLY A 4 -20.39 -2.74 4.95
C GLY A 4 -20.83 -1.27 4.90
N PRO A 5 -21.61 -0.87 3.88
CA PRO A 5 -22.10 0.51 3.75
C PRO A 5 -22.97 0.93 4.95
N ASP A 6 -23.72 -0.01 5.52
CA ASP A 6 -24.67 0.25 6.62
C ASP A 6 -24.02 0.33 8.01
N ILE A 7 -22.68 0.23 8.12
CA ILE A 7 -22.00 0.29 9.42
C ILE A 7 -22.34 1.59 10.17
N SER A 8 -22.74 1.47 11.43
CA SER A 8 -23.10 2.61 12.27
C SER A 8 -21.87 3.30 12.85
N GLN A 9 -22.04 4.56 13.27
CA GLN A 9 -20.98 5.30 13.98
C GLN A 9 -20.51 4.57 15.24
N ALA A 10 -21.45 4.01 16.02
CA ALA A 10 -21.14 3.29 17.24
C ALA A 10 -20.31 2.01 17.00
N GLU A 11 -20.55 1.31 15.88
CA GLU A 11 -19.73 0.15 15.49
C GLU A 11 -18.31 0.59 15.10
N ILE A 12 -18.16 1.71 14.38
CA ILE A 12 -16.84 2.26 14.05
C ILE A 12 -16.09 2.66 15.32
N GLU A 13 -16.74 3.34 16.27
CA GLU A 13 -16.16 3.70 17.57
C GLU A 13 -15.76 2.46 18.39
N ALA A 14 -16.57 1.39 18.36
CA ALA A 14 -16.23 0.13 19.00
C ALA A 14 -15.00 -0.53 18.36
N MET A 15 -14.86 -0.46 17.02
CA MET A 15 -13.68 -0.93 16.31
C MET A 15 -12.45 -0.06 16.63
N ASP A 16 -12.62 1.24 16.80
CA ASP A 16 -11.56 2.16 17.19
C ASP A 16 -11.04 1.84 18.59
N ALA A 17 -11.94 1.64 19.55
CA ALA A 17 -11.58 1.19 20.90
C ALA A 17 -10.86 -0.18 20.88
N ALA A 18 -11.12 -1.02 19.88
CA ALA A 18 -10.45 -2.31 19.66
C ALA A 18 -9.11 -2.21 18.90
N GLY A 19 -8.66 -1.01 18.52
CA GLY A 19 -7.38 -0.76 17.86
C GLY A 19 -7.42 -0.75 16.33
N VAL A 20 -8.60 -0.78 15.71
CA VAL A 20 -8.72 -0.56 14.26
C VAL A 20 -8.45 0.91 13.95
N ARG A 21 -7.65 1.19 12.92
CA ARG A 21 -7.24 2.56 12.55
C ARG A 21 -7.47 2.89 11.08
N GLY A 22 -8.12 2.00 10.35
CA GLY A 22 -8.37 2.24 8.93
C GLY A 22 -9.28 1.21 8.28
N VAL A 23 -9.79 1.61 7.13
CA VAL A 23 -10.72 0.84 6.30
C VAL A 23 -10.08 0.58 4.94
N ARG A 24 -10.24 -0.63 4.40
CA ARG A 24 -9.69 -1.00 3.09
C ARG A 24 -10.78 -1.12 2.04
N PHE A 25 -10.60 -0.43 0.93
CA PHE A 25 -11.44 -0.53 -0.27
C PHE A 25 -10.65 -1.14 -1.41
N ASN A 26 -11.29 -2.05 -2.14
CA ASN A 26 -10.70 -2.69 -3.30
C ASN A 26 -11.35 -2.11 -4.57
N PHE A 27 -10.53 -1.56 -5.45
CA PHE A 27 -10.89 -1.00 -6.74
C PHE A 27 -10.44 -1.89 -7.90
N VAL A 28 -9.75 -3.01 -7.62
CA VAL A 28 -9.36 -3.99 -8.63
C VAL A 28 -10.62 -4.63 -9.20
N LYS A 29 -10.97 -4.27 -10.45
CA LYS A 29 -12.23 -4.60 -11.13
C LYS A 29 -12.55 -6.11 -11.14
N ARG A 30 -11.53 -6.98 -11.16
CA ARG A 30 -11.69 -8.45 -11.11
C ARG A 30 -11.96 -9.02 -9.71
N LEU A 31 -11.90 -8.20 -8.66
CA LEU A 31 -12.08 -8.59 -7.25
C LEU A 31 -13.34 -7.99 -6.60
N VAL A 32 -14.06 -7.10 -7.30
CA VAL A 32 -15.26 -6.44 -6.79
C VAL A 32 -16.39 -6.39 -7.82
N ASP A 33 -17.63 -6.50 -7.36
CA ASP A 33 -18.82 -6.43 -8.22
C ASP A 33 -19.16 -5.00 -8.67
N ARG A 34 -18.80 -3.99 -7.86
CA ARG A 34 -18.96 -2.56 -8.17
C ARG A 34 -17.83 -1.76 -7.51
N VAL A 35 -17.32 -0.76 -8.21
CA VAL A 35 -16.37 0.21 -7.64
C VAL A 35 -17.07 1.00 -6.52
N PRO A 36 -16.57 0.97 -5.27
CA PRO A 36 -17.31 1.46 -4.10
C PRO A 36 -17.15 2.97 -3.88
N THR A 37 -17.31 3.81 -4.91
CA THR A 37 -17.11 5.27 -4.77
C THR A 37 -18.08 5.91 -3.78
N ASP A 38 -19.38 5.63 -3.91
CA ASP A 38 -20.43 6.23 -3.08
C ASP A 38 -20.28 5.81 -1.61
N SER A 39 -19.97 4.52 -1.39
CA SER A 39 -19.73 3.99 -0.05
C SER A 39 -18.43 4.51 0.57
N LEU A 40 -17.44 4.90 -0.24
CA LEU A 40 -16.20 5.43 0.28
C LEU A 40 -16.43 6.80 0.93
N GLU A 41 -17.11 7.72 0.27
CA GLU A 41 -17.35 9.08 0.81
C GLU A 41 -18.11 9.04 2.15
N GLU A 42 -19.17 8.22 2.24
CA GLU A 42 -19.94 8.07 3.47
C GLU A 42 -19.12 7.47 4.61
N ILE A 43 -18.30 6.47 4.32
CA ILE A 43 -17.42 5.86 5.33
C ILE A 43 -16.32 6.82 5.74
N VAL A 44 -15.69 7.52 4.79
CA VAL A 44 -14.68 8.55 5.07
C VAL A 44 -15.22 9.61 6.01
N ALA A 45 -16.46 10.08 5.80
CA ALA A 45 -17.09 11.05 6.69
C ALA A 45 -17.21 10.55 8.14
N LYS A 46 -17.48 9.25 8.35
CA LYS A 46 -17.58 8.64 9.69
C LYS A 46 -16.23 8.42 10.37
N ILE A 47 -15.20 8.09 9.58
CA ILE A 47 -13.87 7.72 10.11
C ILE A 47 -12.92 8.91 10.26
N ALA A 48 -13.12 10.00 9.50
CA ALA A 48 -12.26 11.18 9.53
C ALA A 48 -12.13 11.81 10.94
N PRO A 49 -13.20 11.94 11.75
CA PRO A 49 -13.09 12.46 13.12
C PRO A 49 -12.22 11.60 14.05
N LEU A 50 -12.02 10.33 13.72
CA LEU A 50 -11.20 9.38 14.49
C LEU A 50 -9.73 9.35 14.02
N GLY A 51 -9.38 10.14 13.00
CA GLY A 51 -8.03 10.14 12.42
C GLY A 51 -7.67 8.83 11.69
N TRP A 52 -8.66 8.02 11.32
CA TRP A 52 -8.41 6.79 10.56
C TRP A 52 -8.00 7.10 9.11
N HIS A 53 -7.20 6.20 8.54
CA HIS A 53 -6.84 6.23 7.12
C HIS A 53 -7.69 5.29 6.27
N VAL A 54 -7.70 5.56 4.96
CA VAL A 54 -8.24 4.67 3.94
C VAL A 54 -7.11 3.90 3.28
N VAL A 55 -7.27 2.60 3.10
CA VAL A 55 -6.38 1.79 2.26
C VAL A 55 -7.07 1.56 0.93
N ILE A 56 -6.41 1.90 -0.18
CA ILE A 56 -6.91 1.67 -1.53
C ILE A 56 -6.04 0.68 -2.29
N TYR A 57 -6.68 -0.18 -3.07
CA TYR A 57 -6.02 -1.17 -3.90
C TYR A 57 -6.61 -1.16 -5.31
N PHE A 58 -5.81 -0.85 -6.32
CA PHE A 58 -6.20 -0.71 -7.73
C PHE A 58 -5.11 -1.26 -8.66
N GLU A 59 -5.38 -1.38 -9.96
CA GLU A 59 -4.37 -1.72 -10.99
C GLU A 59 -3.83 -0.41 -11.60
N ALA A 60 -2.52 -0.28 -11.83
CA ALA A 60 -1.88 0.99 -12.24
C ALA A 60 -2.53 1.67 -13.46
N GLU A 61 -3.07 0.87 -14.40
CA GLU A 61 -3.78 1.36 -15.60
C GLU A 61 -5.06 2.14 -15.29
N ASP A 62 -5.67 1.92 -14.13
CA ASP A 62 -6.90 2.60 -13.70
C ASP A 62 -6.61 3.95 -13.02
N LEU A 63 -5.35 4.23 -12.63
CA LEU A 63 -4.99 5.46 -11.93
C LEU A 63 -5.37 6.74 -12.69
N PRO A 64 -5.19 6.87 -14.02
CA PRO A 64 -5.62 8.07 -14.75
C PRO A 64 -7.11 8.40 -14.57
N GLU A 65 -7.97 7.39 -14.50
CA GLU A 65 -9.42 7.56 -14.32
C GLU A 65 -9.78 7.87 -12.86
N LEU A 66 -9.00 7.34 -11.91
CA LEU A 66 -9.25 7.47 -10.46
C LEU A 66 -8.47 8.63 -9.82
N TYR A 67 -7.60 9.32 -10.56
CA TYR A 67 -6.64 10.29 -10.03
C TYR A 67 -7.33 11.40 -9.22
N ASP A 68 -8.31 12.07 -9.82
CA ASP A 68 -9.03 13.17 -9.20
C ASP A 68 -9.86 12.70 -7.99
N PHE A 69 -10.46 11.51 -8.11
CA PHE A 69 -11.24 10.91 -7.03
C PHE A 69 -10.36 10.60 -5.81
N PHE A 70 -9.22 9.94 -6.01
CA PHE A 70 -8.29 9.65 -4.91
C PHE A 70 -7.64 10.91 -4.32
N SER A 71 -7.35 11.92 -5.16
CA SER A 71 -6.80 13.20 -4.71
C SER A 71 -7.80 14.00 -3.86
N ALA A 72 -9.10 13.76 -4.01
CA ALA A 72 -10.15 14.44 -3.25
C ALA A 72 -10.40 13.84 -1.86
N ILE A 73 -9.79 12.70 -1.50
CA ILE A 73 -10.02 12.05 -0.21
C ILE A 73 -9.43 12.90 0.92
N PRO A 74 -10.23 13.36 1.91
CA PRO A 74 -9.79 14.29 2.96
C PRO A 74 -9.02 13.65 4.13
N THR A 75 -8.80 12.33 4.09
CA THR A 75 -8.08 11.57 5.13
C THR A 75 -6.76 11.05 4.56
N ASP A 76 -5.90 10.50 5.42
CA ASP A 76 -4.72 9.78 4.93
C ASP A 76 -5.13 8.60 4.05
N VAL A 77 -4.44 8.43 2.93
CA VAL A 77 -4.68 7.37 1.95
C VAL A 77 -3.44 6.50 1.85
N VAL A 78 -3.58 5.20 2.07
CA VAL A 78 -2.51 4.21 1.90
C VAL A 78 -2.77 3.41 0.63
N VAL A 79 -1.91 3.57 -0.36
CA VAL A 79 -1.95 2.77 -1.58
C VAL A 79 -1.25 1.43 -1.37
N ASP A 80 -1.96 0.32 -1.58
CA ASP A 80 -1.36 -1.00 -1.52
C ASP A 80 -0.38 -1.25 -2.69
N HIS A 81 0.77 -1.84 -2.37
CA HIS A 81 1.74 -2.40 -3.33
C HIS A 81 2.17 -1.44 -4.45
N MET A 82 2.46 -0.18 -4.09
CA MET A 82 2.83 0.91 -5.03
C MET A 82 1.80 1.17 -6.14
N GLY A 83 0.55 0.76 -5.95
CA GLY A 83 -0.48 0.83 -7.00
C GLY A 83 -0.29 -0.20 -8.13
N ARG A 84 0.46 -1.28 -7.87
CA ARG A 84 0.74 -2.38 -8.80
C ARG A 84 1.36 -1.92 -10.13
N PRO A 85 2.58 -1.36 -10.14
CA PRO A 85 3.24 -0.96 -11.38
C PRO A 85 3.44 -2.15 -12.32
N ASP A 86 3.39 -1.89 -13.62
CA ASP A 86 3.87 -2.84 -14.62
C ASP A 86 5.41 -2.86 -14.61
N VAL A 87 5.98 -3.84 -13.92
CA VAL A 87 7.43 -3.97 -13.75
C VAL A 87 8.16 -4.40 -15.03
N THR A 88 7.44 -4.66 -16.12
CA THR A 88 8.04 -4.87 -17.45
C THR A 88 8.35 -3.55 -18.16
N LYS A 89 7.89 -2.42 -17.62
CA LYS A 89 8.13 -1.07 -18.13
C LYS A 89 9.35 -0.43 -17.49
N ASP A 90 9.71 0.74 -18.01
CA ASP A 90 10.76 1.57 -17.43
C ASP A 90 10.27 2.17 -16.10
N PRO A 91 10.99 2.02 -14.97
CA PRO A 91 10.68 2.71 -13.72
C PRO A 91 10.74 4.24 -13.85
N ASP A 92 11.40 4.80 -14.87
CA ASP A 92 11.38 6.22 -15.26
C ASP A 92 10.29 6.58 -16.28
N GLY A 93 9.48 5.60 -16.68
CA GLY A 93 8.41 5.76 -17.65
C GLY A 93 7.20 6.58 -17.15
N PRO A 94 6.36 7.04 -18.08
CA PRO A 94 5.21 7.90 -17.75
C PRO A 94 4.16 7.19 -16.88
N GLU A 95 3.99 5.87 -17.02
CA GLU A 95 3.01 5.10 -16.27
C GLU A 95 3.32 5.11 -14.76
N PHE A 96 4.55 4.75 -14.37
CA PHE A 96 4.95 4.83 -12.96
C PHE A 96 5.16 6.28 -12.52
N GLY A 97 5.63 7.14 -13.43
CA GLY A 97 5.74 8.58 -13.20
C GLY A 97 4.41 9.23 -12.78
N LEU A 98 3.27 8.75 -13.27
CA LEU A 98 1.95 9.20 -12.83
C LEU A 98 1.68 8.87 -11.37
N PHE A 99 2.05 7.66 -10.91
CA PHE A 99 1.93 7.28 -9.51
C PHE A 99 2.82 8.11 -8.59
N LEU A 100 4.08 8.35 -8.97
CA LEU A 100 4.98 9.23 -8.22
C LEU A 100 4.47 10.67 -8.18
N ARG A 101 3.90 11.15 -9.30
CA ARG A 101 3.25 12.46 -9.35
C ARG A 101 2.06 12.54 -8.40
N PHE A 102 1.21 11.51 -8.38
CA PHE A 102 0.10 11.41 -7.45
C PHE A 102 0.57 11.54 -5.98
N MET A 103 1.64 10.84 -5.60
CA MET A 103 2.23 10.95 -4.25
C MET A 103 2.89 12.31 -3.96
N ARG A 104 3.42 13.00 -4.96
CA ARG A 104 4.01 14.34 -4.82
C ARG A 104 2.96 15.43 -4.62
N GLU A 105 1.87 15.35 -5.38
CA GLU A 105 0.80 16.36 -5.34
C GLU A 105 -0.11 16.20 -4.12
N ASN A 106 -0.17 15.00 -3.53
CA ASN A 106 -1.06 14.68 -2.40
C ASN A 106 -0.25 14.28 -1.15
N PRO A 107 0.00 15.21 -0.21
CA PRO A 107 0.85 14.96 0.97
C PRO A 107 0.24 13.98 1.98
N ASN A 108 -1.07 13.74 1.91
CA ASN A 108 -1.81 12.73 2.68
C ASN A 108 -1.72 11.31 2.07
N VAL A 109 -1.01 11.13 0.95
CA VAL A 109 -0.85 9.82 0.32
C VAL A 109 0.43 9.13 0.80
N TRP A 110 0.22 7.90 1.24
CA TRP A 110 1.20 6.91 1.66
C TRP A 110 1.14 5.71 0.73
N THR A 111 2.17 4.87 0.74
CA THR A 111 2.12 3.60 -0.01
C THR A 111 2.86 2.48 0.67
N LYS A 112 2.42 1.24 0.41
CA LYS A 112 3.14 0.04 0.80
C LYS A 112 4.08 -0.41 -0.32
N VAL A 113 5.36 -0.57 -0.02
CA VAL A 113 6.37 -1.17 -0.91
C VAL A 113 6.50 -2.67 -0.63
N SER A 114 5.37 -3.38 -0.73
CA SER A 114 5.23 -4.81 -0.42
C SER A 114 4.74 -5.61 -1.62
N CYS A 115 4.61 -6.93 -1.42
CA CYS A 115 4.15 -7.90 -2.42
C CYS A 115 5.01 -8.01 -3.70
N PRO A 116 6.36 -8.00 -3.64
CA PRO A 116 7.16 -8.19 -4.83
C PRO A 116 6.87 -9.53 -5.53
N GLU A 117 6.44 -10.56 -4.80
CA GLU A 117 6.02 -11.87 -5.33
C GLU A 117 4.76 -11.82 -6.19
N ARG A 118 3.96 -10.74 -6.08
CA ARG A 118 2.75 -10.51 -6.88
C ARG A 118 2.98 -9.59 -8.08
N LEU A 119 4.15 -8.95 -8.14
CA LEU A 119 4.52 -7.97 -9.16
C LEU A 119 5.59 -8.53 -10.10
N SER A 120 6.56 -9.26 -9.56
CA SER A 120 7.67 -9.86 -10.30
C SER A 120 7.17 -10.74 -11.42
N VAL A 121 7.74 -10.54 -12.60
CA VAL A 121 7.48 -11.35 -13.80
C VAL A 121 8.70 -12.21 -14.14
N SER A 122 9.90 -11.72 -13.81
CA SER A 122 11.18 -12.27 -14.26
C SER A 122 12.21 -12.48 -13.15
N GLY A 123 12.03 -11.85 -11.98
CA GLY A 123 12.91 -12.06 -10.84
C GLY A 123 12.81 -13.48 -10.28
N PRO A 124 13.88 -14.01 -9.66
CA PRO A 124 13.81 -15.32 -9.02
C PRO A 124 12.83 -15.28 -7.85
N LYS A 125 12.23 -16.42 -7.52
CA LYS A 125 11.24 -16.54 -6.44
C LYS A 125 11.95 -16.65 -5.09
N VAL A 126 11.32 -16.15 -4.03
CA VAL A 126 11.79 -16.34 -2.64
C VAL A 126 11.53 -17.78 -2.19
N LEU A 127 12.40 -18.68 -2.61
CA LEU A 127 12.38 -20.10 -2.28
C LEU A 127 13.82 -20.58 -2.05
N ASP A 128 13.98 -21.66 -1.28
CA ASP A 128 15.23 -22.40 -1.15
C ASP A 128 16.48 -21.55 -0.79
N GLY A 129 16.29 -20.48 0.00
CA GLY A 129 17.39 -19.60 0.44
C GLY A 129 17.76 -18.49 -0.54
N GLU A 130 16.94 -18.21 -1.57
CA GLU A 130 17.17 -17.08 -2.47
C GLU A 130 17.00 -15.73 -1.74
N GLN A 131 18.08 -14.94 -1.71
CA GLN A 131 18.14 -13.65 -1.01
C GLN A 131 18.03 -12.45 -1.95
N HIS A 132 18.10 -12.68 -3.27
CA HIS A 132 18.02 -11.67 -4.31
C HIS A 132 16.83 -11.95 -5.23
N ALA A 133 15.68 -12.25 -4.63
CA ALA A 133 14.44 -12.51 -5.34
C ALA A 133 13.77 -11.23 -5.87
N TYR A 134 12.92 -11.40 -6.89
CA TYR A 134 12.04 -10.34 -7.41
C TYR A 134 12.78 -9.05 -7.82
N THR A 135 13.97 -9.21 -8.39
CA THR A 135 14.89 -8.11 -8.73
C THR A 135 14.34 -7.09 -9.72
N ASP A 136 13.35 -7.48 -10.53
CA ASP A 136 12.64 -6.59 -11.46
C ASP A 136 11.71 -5.60 -10.74
N VAL A 137 11.29 -5.89 -9.50
CA VAL A 137 10.48 -4.97 -8.68
C VAL A 137 11.36 -3.94 -7.94
N VAL A 138 12.62 -4.28 -7.66
CA VAL A 138 13.54 -3.46 -6.85
C VAL A 138 13.68 -2.02 -7.34
N PRO A 139 13.86 -1.72 -8.65
CA PRO A 139 13.99 -0.34 -9.12
C PRO A 139 12.78 0.53 -8.80
N PHE A 140 11.57 -0.02 -8.87
CA PHE A 140 10.32 0.68 -8.58
C PHE A 140 10.20 0.95 -7.07
N ALA A 141 10.38 -0.09 -6.25
CA ALA A 141 10.25 0.00 -4.80
C ALA A 141 11.32 0.90 -4.19
N ARG A 142 12.59 0.77 -4.62
CA ARG A 142 13.68 1.63 -4.14
C ARG A 142 13.41 3.09 -4.44
N ARG A 143 12.94 3.40 -5.65
CA ARG A 143 12.61 4.78 -6.03
C ARG A 143 11.55 5.38 -5.11
N VAL A 144 10.49 4.63 -4.81
CA VAL A 144 9.42 5.09 -3.91
C VAL A 144 9.94 5.31 -2.48
N VAL A 145 10.78 4.40 -1.97
CA VAL A 145 11.41 4.53 -0.65
C VAL A 145 12.31 5.77 -0.58
N GLU A 146 13.13 6.00 -1.61
CA GLU A 146 14.06 7.13 -1.65
C GLU A 146 13.36 8.48 -1.86
N GLU A 147 12.29 8.54 -2.68
CA GLU A 147 11.56 9.78 -2.98
C GLU A 147 10.57 10.15 -1.85
N PHE A 148 9.96 9.17 -1.18
CA PHE A 148 8.93 9.38 -0.14
C PHE A 148 9.25 8.68 1.19
N PRO A 149 10.44 8.86 1.77
CA PRO A 149 10.89 8.05 2.90
C PRO A 149 10.05 8.24 4.18
N ASP A 150 9.22 9.30 4.24
CA ASP A 150 8.28 9.58 5.33
C ASP A 150 6.91 8.90 5.18
N ARG A 151 6.57 8.42 3.98
CA ARG A 151 5.21 7.98 3.65
C ARG A 151 5.17 6.60 2.99
N VAL A 152 6.14 5.76 3.36
CA VAL A 152 6.25 4.38 2.87
C VAL A 152 6.16 3.39 4.02
N LEU A 153 5.53 2.26 3.75
CA LEU A 153 5.32 1.17 4.69
C LEU A 153 5.76 -0.14 4.05
N TRP A 154 6.16 -1.11 4.88
CA TRP A 154 6.38 -2.49 4.44
C TRP A 154 5.55 -3.47 5.27
N GLY A 155 5.18 -4.59 4.67
CA GLY A 155 4.50 -5.69 5.34
C GLY A 155 4.51 -6.92 4.43
N THR A 156 4.46 -8.11 5.01
CA THR A 156 4.60 -9.37 4.24
C THR A 156 3.43 -9.64 3.31
N ASP A 157 2.22 -9.17 3.65
CA ASP A 157 0.95 -9.61 3.03
C ASP A 157 0.60 -11.08 3.35
N TRP A 158 1.18 -11.65 4.40
CA TRP A 158 0.79 -12.95 4.93
C TRP A 158 -0.72 -13.00 5.21
N PRO A 159 -1.44 -14.08 4.85
CA PRO A 159 -0.96 -15.37 4.34
C PRO A 159 -0.87 -15.47 2.80
N HIS A 160 -0.54 -14.38 2.11
CA HIS A 160 -0.41 -14.28 0.65
C HIS A 160 -1.61 -14.87 -0.12
N PRO A 161 -2.84 -14.44 0.18
CA PRO A 161 -4.04 -15.03 -0.42
C PRO A 161 -4.02 -14.90 -1.95
N ASN A 162 -4.56 -15.90 -2.64
CA ASN A 162 -4.66 -15.97 -4.11
C ASN A 162 -3.32 -16.03 -4.87
N LEU A 163 -2.18 -16.19 -4.19
CA LEU A 163 -0.92 -16.51 -4.85
C LEU A 163 -0.90 -18.02 -5.18
N LYS A 164 -0.94 -18.36 -6.47
CA LYS A 164 -1.11 -19.76 -6.93
C LYS A 164 0.18 -20.45 -7.33
N ASP A 165 1.19 -19.66 -7.70
CA ASP A 165 2.40 -20.16 -8.32
C ASP A 165 3.45 -20.64 -7.29
N HIS A 166 3.56 -19.97 -6.15
CA HIS A 166 4.40 -20.38 -5.02
C HIS A 166 3.91 -19.72 -3.72
N MET A 167 4.44 -20.16 -2.59
CA MET A 167 4.30 -19.52 -1.28
C MET A 167 5.70 -19.00 -0.91
N PRO A 168 5.96 -17.69 -0.88
CA PRO A 168 7.25 -17.16 -0.45
C PRO A 168 7.59 -17.55 0.99
N ASP A 169 8.87 -17.66 1.27
CA ASP A 169 9.38 -17.65 2.65
C ASP A 169 9.33 -16.22 3.20
N ASP A 170 8.53 -16.00 4.26
CA ASP A 170 8.38 -14.68 4.89
C ASP A 170 9.69 -14.12 5.46
N GLY A 171 10.59 -14.98 5.95
CA GLY A 171 11.88 -14.57 6.49
C GLY A 171 12.79 -14.05 5.38
N LEU A 172 12.80 -14.72 4.24
CA LEU A 172 13.55 -14.27 3.08
C LEU A 172 12.90 -13.05 2.39
N LEU A 173 11.59 -12.81 2.56
CA LEU A 173 10.97 -11.54 2.18
C LEU A 173 11.48 -10.36 3.01
N VAL A 174 11.95 -10.58 4.24
CA VAL A 174 12.64 -9.54 5.02
C VAL A 174 14.01 -9.22 4.41
N ASP A 175 14.71 -10.22 3.86
CA ASP A 175 16.00 -10.05 3.16
C ASP A 175 15.86 -9.25 1.84
N TYR A 176 14.63 -9.05 1.33
CA TYR A 176 14.35 -8.13 0.23
C TYR A 176 14.48 -6.65 0.65
N ILE A 177 14.21 -6.32 1.92
CA ILE A 177 14.14 -4.92 2.39
C ILE A 177 15.44 -4.14 2.15
N PRO A 178 16.64 -4.66 2.46
CA PRO A 178 17.90 -3.95 2.17
C PRO A 178 18.11 -3.62 0.69
N GLN A 179 17.43 -4.30 -0.23
CA GLN A 179 17.48 -3.99 -1.66
C GLN A 179 16.68 -2.74 -2.01
N ILE A 180 15.63 -2.40 -1.26
CA ILE A 180 14.76 -1.24 -1.54
C ILE A 180 14.96 -0.08 -0.56
N ALA A 181 15.38 -0.37 0.66
CA ALA A 181 15.75 0.60 1.69
C ALA A 181 17.23 0.40 2.01
N THR A 182 18.09 1.08 1.25
CA THR A 182 19.53 0.77 1.16
C THR A 182 20.36 1.29 2.33
N THR A 183 19.76 2.07 3.25
CA THR A 183 20.41 2.56 4.46
C THR A 183 19.63 2.16 5.71
N ALA A 184 20.31 2.13 6.85
CA ALA A 184 19.69 1.83 8.14
C ALA A 184 18.57 2.84 8.48
N GLU A 185 18.75 4.11 8.12
CA GLU A 185 17.75 5.17 8.33
C GLU A 185 16.50 4.92 7.49
N LEU A 186 16.65 4.53 6.23
CA LEU A 186 15.51 4.18 5.38
C LEU A 186 14.76 2.94 5.91
N GLN A 187 15.50 1.93 6.38
CA GLN A 187 14.91 0.73 6.98
C GLN A 187 14.15 1.04 8.27
N GLN A 188 14.74 1.84 9.16
CA GLN A 188 14.10 2.30 10.40
C GLN A 188 12.80 3.04 10.11
N ARG A 189 12.80 3.96 9.15
CA ARG A 189 11.59 4.70 8.76
C ARG A 189 10.53 3.77 8.19
N LEU A 190 10.92 2.90 7.27
CA LEU A 190 10.02 1.96 6.59
C LEU A 190 9.36 0.97 7.55
N LEU A 191 10.11 0.47 8.54
CA LEU A 191 9.69 -0.63 9.42
C LEU A 191 9.16 -0.18 10.78
N VAL A 192 9.54 1.00 11.25
CA VAL A 192 9.25 1.45 12.62
C VAL A 192 8.60 2.82 12.62
N ASP A 193 9.30 3.86 12.16
CA ASP A 193 8.86 5.24 12.42
C ASP A 193 7.57 5.57 11.66
N ASN A 194 7.49 5.22 10.37
CA ASN A 194 6.32 5.45 9.54
C ASN A 194 5.08 4.67 10.01
N PRO A 195 5.14 3.33 10.21
CA PRO A 195 3.98 2.60 10.72
C PRO A 195 3.57 3.08 12.12
N THR A 196 4.52 3.46 12.98
CA THR A 196 4.19 4.00 14.31
C THR A 196 3.45 5.33 14.21
N ARG A 197 3.93 6.26 13.38
CA ARG A 197 3.28 7.55 13.15
C ARG A 197 1.87 7.41 12.56
N LEU A 198 1.67 6.47 11.64
CA LEU A 198 0.38 6.29 10.97
C LEU A 198 -0.64 5.55 11.85
N TYR A 199 -0.25 4.47 12.54
CA TYR A 199 -1.20 3.63 13.29
C TYR A 199 -1.29 3.99 14.78
N TRP A 200 -0.28 4.62 15.36
CA TRP A 200 -0.20 4.94 16.79
C TRP A 200 0.33 6.36 17.07
N PRO A 201 -0.31 7.42 16.52
CA PRO A 201 0.19 8.79 16.61
C PRO A 201 0.26 9.35 18.04
N GLU A 202 -0.52 8.81 18.98
CA GLU A 202 -0.52 9.25 20.39
C GLU A 202 0.64 8.66 21.23
N GLY A 203 1.42 7.74 20.64
CA GLY A 203 2.53 7.04 21.31
C GLY A 203 3.93 7.57 20.98
N VAL A 204 4.04 8.69 20.24
CA VAL A 204 5.30 9.30 19.78
C VAL A 204 5.53 10.66 20.42
#